data_AF-F2CBG6-F1
#
_entry.id   AF-F2CBG6-F1
#
_cell.length_a   1.000
_cell.length_b   1.000
_cell.length_c   1.000
_cell.angle_alpha   90.00
_cell.angle_beta   90.00
_cell.angle_gamma   90.00
#
_symmetry.space_group_name_H-M   'P 1'
#
loop_
_entity.id
_entity.type
_entity.pdbx_description
1 polymer ?
#
loop_
_entity_poly.entity_id
_entity_poly.type
_entity_poly.pdbx_seq_one_letter_code
_entity_poly.pdbx_strand_id
1 'polypeptide(L)' 'MSKVLFIVGSLRQGSFNHQLAEQAEKALAGKAEVSYLDYKDVPFFNQDIESPAPAAVAKVREEILAADAI' A
#
# COMPACT_ATOMS: atom_id res chain seq x y z
N MET A 1 -10.91 -14.29 -5.65
CA MET A 1 -10.44 -13.27 -6.61
C MET A 1 -9.09 -12.80 -6.11
N SER A 2 -8.09 -12.58 -6.97
CA SER A 2 -6.75 -12.19 -6.50
C SER A 2 -6.78 -10.81 -5.86
N LYS A 3 -6.13 -10.65 -4.72
CA LYS A 3 -5.97 -9.39 -4.01
C LYS A 3 -4.72 -8.66 -4.50
N VAL A 4 -4.90 -7.47 -5.05
CA VAL A 4 -3.80 -6.63 -5.55
C VAL A 4 -3.70 -5.39 -4.68
N LEU A 5 -2.52 -5.17 -4.09
CA LEU A 5 -2.26 -4.03 -3.21
C LEU A 5 -1.46 -2.96 -3.94
N PHE A 6 -2.10 -1.86 -4.29
CA PHE A 6 -1.43 -0.73 -4.93
C PHE A 6 -0.65 0.11 -3.92
N ILE A 7 0.60 0.44 -4.29
CA ILE A 7 1.45 1.38 -3.57
C ILE A 7 1.64 2.63 -4.43
N VAL A 8 0.91 3.69 -4.11
CA VAL A 8 1.06 4.98 -4.79
C VAL A 8 2.19 5.75 -4.11
N GLY A 9 3.30 5.99 -4.82
CA GLY A 9 4.49 6.69 -4.31
C GLY A 9 4.31 8.19 -4.01
N SER A 10 3.10 8.64 -3.67
CA SER A 10 2.78 10.02 -3.37
C SER A 10 1.58 10.10 -2.44
N LEU A 11 1.76 10.78 -1.31
CA LEU A 11 0.71 11.06 -0.32
C LEU A 11 -0.04 12.39 -0.61
N ARG A 12 0.38 13.13 -1.63
CA ARG A 12 -0.23 14.41 -2.00
C ARG A 12 -1.62 14.18 -2.59
N GLN A 13 -2.59 14.94 -2.11
CA GLN A 13 -3.91 15.05 -2.72
C GLN A 13 -3.80 15.52 -4.19
N GLY A 14 -4.45 14.79 -5.10
CA GLY A 14 -4.38 15.07 -6.54
C GLY A 14 -3.07 14.68 -7.22
N SER A 15 -2.32 13.71 -6.67
CA SER A 15 -1.16 13.12 -7.35
C SER A 15 -1.57 12.47 -8.69
N PHE A 16 -0.80 12.71 -9.74
CA PHE A 16 -1.02 12.05 -11.04
C PHE A 16 -0.84 10.54 -10.95
N ASN A 17 0.03 10.04 -10.06
CA ASN A 17 0.18 8.61 -9.84
C ASN A 17 -1.06 8.01 -9.16
N HIS A 18 -1.73 8.77 -8.29
CA HIS A 18 -3.00 8.32 -7.69
C HIS A 18 -4.09 8.24 -8.76
N GLN A 19 -4.20 9.27 -9.61
CA GLN A 19 -5.15 9.27 -10.73
C GLN A 19 -4.89 8.11 -11.71
N LEU A 20 -3.63 7.79 -11.99
CA LEU A 20 -3.25 6.63 -12.81
C LEU A 20 -3.66 5.31 -12.14
N ALA A 21 -3.42 5.18 -10.84
CA ALA A 21 -3.79 3.99 -10.08
C ALA A 21 -5.32 3.77 -10.09
N GLU A 22 -6.13 4.83 -9.97
CA GLU A 22 -7.59 4.75 -10.13
C GLU A 22 -8.01 4.24 -11.52
N GLN A 23 -7.26 4.57 -12.59
CA GLN A 23 -7.55 4.02 -13.92
C GLN A 23 -7.15 2.54 -14.03
N ALA A 24 -6.03 2.15 -13.41
CA ALA A 24 -5.59 0.76 -13.37
C ALA A 24 -6.59 -0.12 -12.58
N GLU A 25 -7.11 0.37 -11.46
CA GLU A 25 -8.17 -0.28 -10.69
C GLU A 25 -9.41 -0.53 -11.54
N LYS A 26 -9.88 0.48 -12.29
CA LYS A 26 -11.02 0.32 -13.23
C LYS A 26 -10.74 -0.73 -14.31
N ALA A 27 -9.52 -0.80 -14.83
CA ALA A 27 -9.13 -1.79 -15.82
C ALA A 27 -9.07 -3.24 -15.27
N LEU A 28 -8.89 -3.38 -13.95
CA LEU A 28 -8.89 -4.63 -13.21
C LEU A 28 -10.27 -5.03 -12.66
N ALA A 29 -11.30 -4.19 -12.82
CA ALA A 29 -12.65 -4.47 -12.35
C ALA A 29 -13.16 -5.85 -12.82
N GLY A 30 -13.61 -6.66 -11.87
CA GLY A 30 -14.07 -8.04 -12.11
C GLY A 30 -12.96 -9.08 -12.31
N LYS A 31 -11.68 -8.68 -12.31
CA LYS A 31 -10.52 -9.58 -12.43
C LYS A 31 -9.75 -9.70 -11.12
N ALA A 32 -9.65 -8.60 -10.36
CA ALA A 32 -8.95 -8.53 -9.09
C ALA A 32 -9.69 -7.64 -8.08
N GLU A 33 -9.46 -7.88 -6.80
CA GLU A 33 -9.84 -6.98 -5.72
C GLU A 33 -8.66 -6.06 -5.43
N VAL A 34 -8.83 -4.75 -5.68
CA VAL A 34 -7.77 -3.76 -5.52
C VAL A 34 -7.92 -3.04 -4.19
N SER A 35 -6.80 -2.84 -3.50
CA SER A 35 -6.69 -2.02 -2.28
C SER A 35 -5.46 -1.12 -2.36
N TYR A 36 -5.38 -0.08 -1.53
CA TYR A 36 -4.27 0.87 -1.53
C TYR A 36 -3.58 0.87 -0.17
N LEU A 37 -2.25 0.76 -0.17
CA LEU A 37 -1.46 0.80 1.05
C LEU A 37 -1.40 2.23 1.62
N ASP A 38 -1.84 2.42 2.86
CA ASP A 38 -1.61 3.66 3.61
C ASP A 38 -0.33 3.54 4.46
N TYR A 39 0.73 4.22 4.02
CA TYR A 39 2.05 4.20 4.66
C TYR A 39 2.44 5.55 5.27
N LYS A 40 1.50 6.49 5.45
CA LYS A 40 1.81 7.86 5.92
C LYS A 40 2.46 7.92 7.31
N ASP A 41 2.18 6.92 8.15
CA ASP A 41 2.64 6.85 9.55
C ASP A 41 3.92 6.01 9.70
N VAL A 42 4.49 5.49 8.59
CA VAL A 42 5.76 4.75 8.63
C VAL A 42 6.88 5.71 9.03
N PRO A 43 7.60 5.45 10.14
CA PRO A 43 8.66 6.34 10.58
C PRO A 43 9.86 6.24 9.63
N PHE A 44 10.73 7.25 9.70
CA PHE A 44 12.07 7.11 9.14
C PHE A 44 12.75 5.89 9.76
N PHE A 45 13.42 5.10 8.93
CA PHE A 45 14.10 3.89 9.37
C PHE A 45 15.10 4.20 10.49
N ASN A 46 15.00 3.46 11.60
CA ASN A 46 15.91 3.57 12.73
C ASN A 46 16.04 2.20 13.41
N GLN A 47 17.28 1.69 13.47
CA GLN A 47 17.64 0.38 14.03
C GLN A 47 17.36 0.27 15.54
N ASP A 48 17.37 1.39 16.27
CA ASP A 48 17.14 1.42 17.71
C ASP A 48 15.70 1.06 18.11
N ILE A 49 14.76 1.16 17.17
CA ILE A 49 13.32 0.94 17.40
C ILE A 49 12.74 -0.22 16.58
N GLU A 50 13.59 -1.09 16.04
CA GLU A 50 13.14 -2.20 15.18
C GLU A 50 12.52 -3.38 15.95
N SER A 51 12.77 -3.49 17.26
CA SER A 51 12.29 -4.62 18.07
C SER A 51 11.64 -4.17 19.39
N PRO A 52 10.31 -4.27 19.51
CA PRO A 52 9.36 -4.69 18.46
C PRO A 52 9.23 -3.63 17.36
N ALA A 53 8.87 -4.06 16.15
CA ALA A 53 8.70 -3.14 15.03
C ALA A 53 7.60 -2.09 15.35
N PRO A 54 7.74 -0.84 14.88
CA PRO A 54 6.70 0.17 15.06
C PRO A 54 5.37 -0.31 14.46
N ALA A 55 4.25 0.02 15.12
CA ALA A 55 2.93 -0.49 14.73
C ALA A 55 2.58 -0.19 13.26
N ALA A 56 2.95 0.99 12.74
CA ALA A 56 2.74 1.34 11.33
C ALA A 56 3.52 0.42 10.37
N VAL A 57 4.75 0.02 10.74
CA VAL A 57 5.57 -0.92 9.96
C VAL A 57 4.99 -2.33 10.01
N ALA A 58 4.51 -2.77 11.19
CA ALA A 58 3.83 -4.06 11.34
C ALA A 58 2.56 -4.13 10.49
N LYS A 59 1.73 -3.08 10.52
CA LYS A 59 0.51 -2.98 9.70
C LYS A 59 0.81 -3.05 8.20
N VAL A 60 1.80 -2.29 7.71
CA VAL A 60 2.22 -2.35 6.30
C VAL A 60 2.66 -3.76 5.92
N ARG A 61 3.38 -4.46 6.80
CA ARG A 61 3.82 -5.83 6.57
C ARG A 61 2.63 -6.80 6.49
N GLU A 62 1.64 -6.64 7.35
CA GLU A 62 0.42 -7.45 7.32
C GLU A 62 -0.36 -7.25 6.02
N GLU A 63 -0.53 -6.01 5.56
CA GLU A 63 -1.21 -5.70 4.30
C GLU A 63 -0.47 -6.30 3.09
N ILE A 64 0.87 -6.19 3.06
CA ILE A 64 1.71 -6.80 2.02
C ILE A 64 1.58 -8.33 2.01
N LEU A 65 1.64 -8.98 3.18
CA LEU A 65 1.55 -10.44 3.29
C LEU A 65 0.15 -10.97 2.93
N ALA A 66 -0.89 -10.17 3.06
CA ALA A 66 -2.25 -10.53 2.70
C ALA A 66 -2.57 -10.37 1.21
N ALA A 67 -1.70 -9.71 0.43
CA ALA A 67 -1.87 -9.48 -0.99
C ALA A 67 -1.29 -10.64 -1.83
N ASP A 68 -1.97 -10.97 -2.92
CA ASP A 68 -1.48 -11.96 -3.90
C ASP A 68 -0.51 -11.30 -4.90
N ALA A 69 -0.62 -9.98 -5.10
CA ALA A 69 0.25 -9.16 -5.93
C ALA A 69 0.32 -7.72 -5.43
N ILE A 70 1.36 -6.98 -5.86
CA ILE A 70 1.60 -5.55 -5.56
C ILE A 70 1.72 -4.79 -6.87
#